data_AF-A0A4Z0ELG9-F1
#
_entry.id   AF-A0A4Z0ELG9-F1
#
_cell.length_a   1.000
_cell.length_b   1.000
_cell.length_c   1.000
_cell.angle_alpha   90.00
_cell.angle_beta   90.00
_cell.angle_gamma   90.00
#
_symmetry.space_group_name_H-M   'P 1'
#
loop_
_entity.id
_entity.type
_entity.pdbx_description
1 polymer ?
#
loop_
_entity_poly.entity_id
_entity_poly.type
_entity_poly.pdbx_seq_one_letter_code
_entity_poly.pdbx_strand_id
1 'polypeptide(L)'
;MSRWLWQWLRLPGWPVLPRRLWLMLGGLVFCLANVLGRSEVWPHTPAAEACFLVGAWVLFVAALPQLLWVGWHWLLAWQGPTLLRCLATAAFLAGAGVAGLLWLVIIIIGLHSVLNGQLIPQPK
;
A
#
# COMPACT_ATOMS: atom_id res chain seq x y z
N MET A 1 -7.80 -10.71 18.96
CA MET A 1 -7.43 -9.28 19.07
C MET A 1 -8.70 -8.42 19.13
N SER A 2 -8.87 -7.67 20.21
CA SER A 2 -10.14 -7.04 20.59
C SER A 2 -10.55 -5.88 19.65
N ARG A 3 -11.85 -5.66 19.48
CA ARG A 3 -12.43 -4.55 18.70
C ARG A 3 -11.98 -3.16 19.18
N TRP A 4 -11.44 -3.09 20.41
CA TRP A 4 -11.02 -1.89 21.12
C TRP A 4 -9.80 -1.20 20.48
N LEU A 5 -8.73 -1.93 20.14
CA LEU A 5 -7.55 -1.35 19.46
C LEU A 5 -7.93 -0.63 18.15
N TRP A 6 -8.87 -1.23 17.40
CA TRP A 6 -9.36 -0.69 16.14
C TRP A 6 -10.28 0.53 16.29
N GLN A 7 -10.80 0.79 17.49
CA GLN A 7 -11.52 2.03 17.77
C GLN A 7 -10.56 3.19 18.02
N TRP A 8 -9.40 2.94 18.65
CA TRP A 8 -8.36 3.95 18.89
C TRP A 8 -7.65 4.41 17.62
N LEU A 9 -7.52 3.55 16.62
CA LEU A 9 -6.99 3.92 15.30
C LEU A 9 -7.99 4.73 14.44
N ARG A 10 -9.16 5.09 14.98
CA ARG A 10 -10.13 5.97 14.30
C ARG A 10 -9.83 7.41 14.65
N LEU A 11 -9.44 8.20 13.65
CA LEU A 11 -9.49 9.64 13.77
C LEU A 11 -10.97 10.09 13.82
N PRO A 12 -11.36 11.06 14.66
CA PRO A 12 -12.73 11.54 14.74
C PRO A 12 -13.22 12.01 13.36
N GLY A 13 -14.36 11.48 12.89
CA GLY A 13 -14.94 11.82 11.58
C GLY A 13 -14.32 11.12 10.37
N TRP A 14 -13.36 10.20 10.55
CA TRP A 14 -12.78 9.43 9.45
C TRP A 14 -13.55 8.13 9.18
N PRO A 15 -13.64 7.65 7.92
CA PRO A 15 -14.22 6.37 7.57
C PRO A 15 -13.46 5.25 8.26
N VAL A 16 -14.16 4.16 8.54
CA VAL A 16 -13.55 2.98 9.13
C VAL A 16 -12.52 2.42 8.15
N LEU A 17 -11.23 2.58 8.48
CA LEU A 17 -10.15 1.96 7.73
C LEU A 17 -10.30 0.43 7.83
N PRO A 18 -10.30 -0.30 6.71
CA PRO A 18 -10.42 -1.74 6.73
C PRO A 18 -9.20 -2.33 7.42
N ARG A 19 -9.38 -3.36 8.26
CA ARG A 19 -8.27 -4.05 8.96
C ARG A 19 -7.18 -4.52 7.99
N ARG A 20 -7.57 -4.88 6.77
CA ARG A 20 -6.66 -5.30 5.70
C ARG A 20 -5.65 -4.20 5.32
N LEU A 21 -6.05 -2.93 5.34
CA LEU A 21 -5.16 -1.81 5.04
C LEU A 21 -4.10 -1.66 6.12
N TRP A 22 -4.51 -1.71 7.40
CA TRP A 22 -3.57 -1.66 8.51
C TRP A 22 -2.58 -2.83 8.51
N LEU A 23 -3.06 -4.04 8.23
CA LEU A 23 -2.20 -5.22 8.11
C LEU A 23 -1.23 -5.08 6.92
N MET A 24 -1.68 -4.53 5.79
CA MET A 24 -0.81 -4.32 4.64
C MET A 24 0.23 -3.24 4.88
N LEU A 25 -0.16 -2.10 5.48
CA LEU A 25 0.79 -1.05 5.84
C LEU A 25 1.82 -1.56 6.85
N GLY A 26 1.36 -2.29 7.88
CA GLY A 26 2.26 -2.92 8.86
C GLY A 26 3.20 -3.95 8.22
N GLY A 27 2.69 -4.79 7.32
CA GLY A 27 3.49 -5.74 6.55
C GLY A 27 4.50 -5.05 5.64
N LEU A 28 4.10 -3.97 4.96
CA LEU A 28 4.96 -3.22 4.04
C LEU A 28 6.10 -2.57 4.82
N VAL A 29 5.79 -1.94 5.95
CA VAL A 29 6.79 -1.37 6.87
C VAL A 29 7.73 -2.46 7.38
N PHE A 30 7.20 -3.63 7.76
CA PHE A 30 8.04 -4.75 8.19
C PHE A 30 8.97 -5.27 7.10
N CYS A 31 8.47 -5.45 5.87
CA CYS A 31 9.29 -5.88 4.74
C CYS A 31 10.36 -4.84 4.40
N LEU A 32 10.00 -3.55 4.34
CA LEU A 32 10.94 -2.46 4.08
C LEU A 32 11.96 -2.30 5.20
N ALA A 33 11.55 -2.41 6.47
CA ALA A 33 12.46 -2.36 7.61
C ALA A 33 13.48 -3.50 7.57
N ASN A 34 13.07 -4.70 7.15
CA ASN A 34 13.99 -5.81 6.93
C ASN A 34 14.95 -5.58 5.76
N VAL A 35 14.46 -5.05 4.64
CA VAL A 35 15.28 -4.77 3.44
C VAL A 35 16.27 -3.63 3.69
N LEU A 36 15.89 -2.60 4.44
CA LEU A 36 16.73 -1.43 4.73
C LEU A 36 17.65 -1.66 5.95
N GLY A 37 17.12 -2.28 7.01
CA GLY A 37 17.83 -2.56 8.26
C GLY A 37 18.59 -3.88 8.22
N ARG A 38 19.34 -4.14 7.13
CA ARG A 38 20.06 -5.35 6.68
C ARG A 38 20.87 -6.18 7.72
N SER A 39 20.72 -5.95 9.02
CA SER A 39 21.44 -6.66 10.09
C SER A 39 20.65 -6.94 11.37
N GLU A 40 19.48 -6.32 11.62
CA GLU A 40 18.94 -6.29 13.00
C GLU A 40 17.62 -7.06 13.25
N VAL A 41 16.83 -7.35 12.21
CA VAL A 41 15.44 -7.84 12.42
C VAL A 41 15.24 -9.32 12.08
N TRP A 42 15.96 -9.88 11.09
CA TRP A 42 15.85 -11.29 10.68
C TRP A 42 17.15 -11.81 10.04
N PRO A 43 17.45 -13.12 10.10
CA PRO A 43 18.62 -13.70 9.41
C PRO A 43 18.59 -13.43 7.90
N HIS A 44 19.63 -12.73 7.41
CA HIS A 44 19.84 -12.38 6.00
C HIS A 44 20.44 -13.55 5.23
N THR A 45 19.57 -14.40 4.69
CA THR A 45 19.94 -15.28 3.58
C THR A 45 19.50 -14.64 2.26
N PRO A 46 20.18 -14.91 1.12
CA PRO A 46 19.75 -14.40 -0.18
C PRO A 46 18.29 -14.77 -0.52
N ALA A 47 17.85 -15.94 -0.05
CA ALA A 47 16.47 -16.39 -0.21
C ALA A 47 15.47 -15.57 0.64
N ALA A 48 15.84 -15.19 1.86
CA ALA A 48 15.02 -14.34 2.72
C ALA A 48 14.91 -12.91 2.15
N GLU A 49 16.01 -12.34 1.65
CA GLU A 49 16.01 -11.01 1.00
C GLU A 49 15.07 -10.98 -0.21
N ALA A 50 15.15 -11.98 -1.08
CA ALA A 50 14.24 -12.12 -2.21
C ALA A 50 12.77 -12.21 -1.77
N CYS A 51 12.48 -12.99 -0.71
CA CYS A 51 11.13 -13.15 -0.20
C CYS A 51 10.57 -11.84 0.39
N PHE A 52 11.39 -11.05 1.09
CA PHE A 52 10.99 -9.74 1.62
C PHE A 52 10.81 -8.68 0.53
N LEU A 53 11.64 -8.69 -0.52
CA LEU A 53 11.48 -7.81 -1.68
C LEU A 53 10.19 -8.10 -2.44
N VAL A 54 9.90 -9.38 -2.71
CA VAL A 54 8.63 -9.80 -3.34
C VAL A 54 7.45 -9.45 -2.44
N GLY A 55 7.55 -9.70 -1.13
CA GLY A 55 6.53 -9.33 -0.15
C GLY A 55 6.25 -7.82 -0.14
N ALA A 56 7.30 -7.00 -0.11
CA ALA A 56 7.17 -5.54 -0.18
C ALA A 56 6.51 -5.11 -1.50
N TRP A 57 6.91 -5.69 -2.62
CA TRP A 57 6.32 -5.38 -3.93
C TRP A 57 4.83 -5.72 -3.99
N VAL A 58 4.43 -6.93 -3.56
CA VAL A 58 3.02 -7.34 -3.52
C VAL A 58 2.19 -6.40 -2.64
N LEU A 59 2.72 -6.05 -1.46
CA LEU A 59 2.04 -5.15 -0.52
C LEU A 59 1.92 -3.73 -1.07
N PHE A 60 2.95 -3.25 -1.77
CA PHE A 60 2.92 -1.96 -2.45
C PHE A 60 1.89 -1.92 -3.57
N VAL A 61 1.85 -2.97 -4.41
CA VAL A 61 0.84 -3.12 -5.46
C VAL A 61 -0.57 -3.12 -4.86
N ALA A 62 -0.79 -3.85 -3.77
CA ALA A 62 -2.09 -3.93 -3.13
C ALA A 62 -2.50 -2.66 -2.34
N ALA A 63 -1.56 -1.75 -2.05
CA ALA A 63 -1.83 -0.54 -1.27
C ALA A 63 -2.66 0.51 -2.03
N LEU A 64 -2.34 0.78 -3.30
CA LEU A 64 -3.00 1.86 -4.04
C LEU A 64 -4.52 1.67 -4.15
N PRO A 65 -5.06 0.50 -4.55
CA PRO A 65 -6.52 0.30 -4.61
C PRO A 65 -7.22 0.56 -3.28
N GLN A 66 -6.57 0.23 -2.15
CA GLN A 66 -7.15 0.47 -0.84
C GLN A 66 -7.12 1.94 -0.44
N LEU A 67 -6.04 2.67 -0.76
CA LEU A 67 -5.97 4.11 -0.52
C LEU A 67 -7.02 4.86 -1.35
N LEU A 68 -7.22 4.48 -2.62
CA LEU A 68 -8.28 5.03 -3.47
C LEU A 68 -9.66 4.71 -2.91
N TRP A 69 -9.89 3.47 -2.46
CA TRP A 69 -11.16 3.09 -1.83
C TRP A 69 -11.45 3.95 -0.59
N VAL A 70 -10.46 4.16 0.28
CA VAL A 70 -10.60 5.00 1.49
C VAL A 70 -10.89 6.45 1.12
N GLY A 71 -10.11 7.03 0.22
CA GLY A 71 -10.28 8.42 -0.21
C GLY A 71 -11.66 8.67 -0.82
N TRP A 72 -12.13 7.74 -1.64
CA TRP A 72 -13.47 7.79 -2.21
C TRP A 72 -14.58 7.74 -1.14
N HIS A 73 -14.48 6.82 -0.18
CA HIS A 73 -15.48 6.73 0.90
C HIS A 73 -15.45 7.95 1.82
N TRP A 74 -14.28 8.56 2.02
CA TRP A 74 -14.17 9.81 2.76
C TRP A 74 -14.90 10.96 2.05
N LEU A 75 -14.73 11.09 0.73
CA LEU A 75 -15.45 12.08 -0.08
C LEU A 75 -16.97 11.87 -0.06
N LEU A 76 -17.43 10.62 -0.11
CA LEU A 76 -18.86 10.29 0.00
C LEU A 76 -19.44 10.64 1.36
N ALA A 77 -18.69 10.40 2.43
CA ALA A 77 -19.10 10.71 3.80
C ALA A 77 -18.97 12.20 4.15
N TRP A 78 -18.35 13.01 3.28
CA TRP A 78 -18.11 14.43 3.57
C TRP A 78 -19.41 15.25 3.53
N GLN A 79 -19.72 15.85 4.68
CA GLN A 79 -20.90 16.72 4.91
C GLN A 79 -20.63 18.22 4.67
N GLY A 80 -19.50 18.56 4.03
CA GLY A 80 -19.12 19.96 3.77
C GLY A 80 -19.90 20.61 2.61
N PRO A 81 -19.57 21.86 2.26
CA PRO A 81 -20.21 22.59 1.17
C PRO A 81 -20.15 21.82 -0.16
N THR A 82 -21.28 21.72 -0.87
CA THR A 82 -21.41 20.93 -2.11
C THR A 82 -20.36 21.30 -3.16
N LEU A 83 -20.07 22.60 -3.31
CA LEU A 83 -19.08 23.08 -4.28
C LEU A 83 -17.66 22.60 -3.94
N LEU A 84 -17.27 22.64 -2.66
CA LEU A 84 -15.98 22.12 -2.21
C LEU A 84 -15.89 20.60 -2.38
N ARG A 85 -17.00 19.88 -2.11
CA ARG A 85 -17.07 18.44 -2.35
C ARG A 85 -16.87 18.11 -3.81
N CYS A 86 -17.50 18.85 -4.73
CA CYS A 86 -17.32 18.65 -6.18
C CYS A 86 -15.87 18.89 -6.62
N LEU A 87 -15.25 19.99 -6.16
CA LEU A 87 -13.86 20.29 -6.47
C LEU A 87 -12.89 19.23 -5.96
N ALA A 88 -13.07 18.78 -4.71
CA ALA A 88 -12.23 17.73 -4.14
C ALA A 88 -12.45 16.38 -4.83
N THR A 89 -13.67 16.04 -5.22
CA THR A 89 -13.95 14.84 -6.01
C THR A 89 -13.28 14.90 -7.38
N ALA A 90 -13.35 16.04 -8.07
CA ALA A 90 -12.66 16.21 -9.35
C ALA A 90 -11.14 16.09 -9.20
N ALA A 91 -10.55 16.74 -8.18
CA ALA A 91 -9.13 16.65 -7.88
C ALA A 91 -8.72 15.21 -7.51
N PHE A 92 -9.54 14.51 -6.73
CA PHE A 92 -9.32 13.12 -6.35
C PHE A 92 -9.35 12.19 -7.57
N LEU A 93 -10.33 12.32 -8.47
CA LEU A 93 -10.42 11.50 -9.68
C LEU A 93 -9.24 11.75 -10.63
N ALA A 94 -8.83 13.02 -10.80
CA ALA A 94 -7.66 13.36 -11.59
C ALA A 94 -6.38 12.75 -10.99
N GLY A 95 -6.17 12.91 -9.68
CA GLY A 95 -5.05 12.32 -8.96
C GLY A 95 -5.07 10.79 -9.01
N ALA A 96 -6.23 10.16 -8.85
CA ALA A 96 -6.42 8.72 -8.93
C ALA A 96 -6.11 8.18 -10.33
N GLY A 97 -6.46 8.91 -11.38
CA GLY A 97 -6.10 8.58 -12.76
C GLY A 97 -4.59 8.58 -12.98
N VAL A 98 -3.91 9.65 -12.57
CA VAL A 98 -2.44 9.76 -12.68
C VAL A 98 -1.74 8.67 -11.84
N ALA A 99 -2.16 8.50 -10.59
CA ALA A 99 -1.60 7.49 -9.71
C ALA A 99 -1.84 6.07 -10.24
N GLY A 100 -3.02 5.80 -10.81
CA GLY A 100 -3.37 4.53 -11.44
C GLY A 100 -2.49 4.21 -12.64
N LEU A 101 -2.17 5.20 -13.49
CA LEU A 101 -1.25 5.02 -14.61
C LEU A 101 0.17 4.68 -14.14
N LEU A 102 0.70 5.45 -13.17
CA LEU A 102 2.02 5.16 -12.60
C LEU A 102 2.07 3.77 -11.94
N TRP A 103 1.00 3.39 -11.26
CA TRP A 103 0.89 2.08 -10.63
C TRP A 103 0.82 0.94 -11.62
N LEU A 104 0.10 1.10 -12.75
CA LEU A 104 0.12 0.12 -13.84
C LEU A 104 1.53 -0.06 -14.41
N VAL A 105 2.27 1.03 -14.60
CA VAL A 105 3.67 0.97 -15.06
C VAL A 105 4.52 0.18 -14.07
N ILE A 106 4.38 0.42 -12.76
CA ILE A 106 5.11 -0.32 -11.71
C ILE A 106 4.76 -1.81 -11.70
N ILE A 107 3.48 -2.17 -11.90
CA ILE A 107 3.06 -3.57 -12.02
C ILE A 107 3.72 -4.23 -13.22
N ILE A 108 3.66 -3.58 -14.39
CA ILE A 108 4.20 -4.14 -15.64
C ILE A 108 5.71 -4.35 -15.52
N ILE A 109 6.45 -3.36 -15.01
CA ILE A 109 7.90 -3.47 -14.78
C ILE A 109 8.20 -4.59 -13.79
N GLY A 110 7.50 -4.62 -12.65
CA GLY A 110 7.71 -5.65 -11.63
C GLY A 110 7.42 -7.05 -12.16
N LEU A 111 6.31 -7.23 -12.88
CA LEU A 111 5.95 -8.50 -13.50
C LEU A 111 6.99 -8.93 -14.54
N HIS A 112 7.45 -8.00 -15.38
CA HIS A 112 8.50 -8.27 -16.36
C HIS A 112 9.81 -8.72 -15.68
N SER A 113 10.23 -8.05 -14.60
CA SER A 113 11.42 -8.43 -13.83
C SER A 113 11.28 -9.79 -13.14
N VAL A 114 10.08 -10.15 -12.66
CA VAL A 114 9.80 -11.48 -12.09
C VAL A 114 9.88 -12.55 -13.17
N LEU A 115 9.23 -12.34 -14.32
CA LEU A 115 9.21 -13.30 -15.43
C LEU A 115 10.61 -13.56 -16.02
N ASN A 116 11.47 -12.55 -16.03
CA ASN A 116 12.84 -12.66 -16.53
C ASN A 116 13.86 -13.11 -15.47
N GLY A 117 13.41 -13.48 -14.27
CA GLY A 117 14.29 -13.97 -13.20
C GLY A 117 15.28 -12.92 -12.64
N GLN A 118 15.05 -11.63 -12.89
CA GLN A 118 15.95 -10.55 -12.46
C GLN A 118 15.80 -10.21 -10.97
N LEU A 119 14.70 -10.62 -10.35
CA LEU A 119 14.40 -10.43 -8.92
C LEU A 119 14.79 -11.62 -8.03
N ILE A 120 15.20 -12.75 -8.63
CA ILE A 120 15.65 -13.94 -7.90
C ILE A 120 17.18 -14.00 -8.03
N PRO A 121 17.95 -13.83 -6.94
CA PRO A 121 19.40 -13.98 -7.00
C PRO A 121 19.74 -15.39 -7.48
N GLN A 122 20.44 -15.48 -8.62
CA GLN A 122 20.94 -16.75 -9.13
C GLN A 122 21.92 -17.34 -8.12
N PRO A 123 21.79 -18.62 -7.74
CA PRO A 123 22.81 -19.27 -6.93
C PRO A 123 24.13 -19.25 -7.72
N LYS A 124 25.19 -18.74 -7.08
CA LYS A 124 26.56 -18.90 -7.58
C LYS A 124 27.00 -20.36 -7.43
#